data_AF-A0A0C4ESU2-F1
#
_entry.id   AF-A0A0C4ESU2-F1
#
_cell.length_a   1.000
_cell.length_b   1.000
_cell.length_c   1.000
_cell.angle_alpha   90.00
_cell.angle_beta   90.00
_cell.angle_gamma   90.00
#
_symmetry.space_group_name_H-M   'P 1'
#
loop_
_entity.id
_entity.type
_entity.pdbx_description
1 polymer ?
#
loop_
_entity_poly.entity_id
_entity_poly.type
_entity_poly.pdbx_seq_one_letter_code
_entity_poly.pdbx_strand_id
1 'polypeptide(L)'
;MSSIPSLTSEAKTTLDQNTTLKTDSNMEKINSTILKTAIEAIPLLTQDNYTLWRNRVENMLDLQGLRTALTMENGTLTASEDIQLRTIITSKLDSTIHPNVINHDNEKQAREIWKSILDYFASTKPANRARVFNELLDLIFNVNDVQGFITAVKTINSRLFKIGIDLPKDLVAYILLKKLPMALTSGGQIRYPEFRIFLL
;
A
#
# COMPACT_ATOMS: atom_id res chain seq x y z
N MET A 1 26.75 -29.92 74.72
CA MET A 1 26.39 -30.64 73.47
C MET A 1 24.91 -30.38 73.22
N SER A 2 24.59 -29.23 72.62
CA SER A 2 24.35 -29.04 71.18
C SER A 2 23.03 -29.67 70.73
N SER A 3 22.07 -28.78 70.52
CA SER A 3 20.73 -28.95 69.97
C SER A 3 20.77 -29.21 68.45
N ILE A 4 19.80 -29.99 67.94
CA ILE A 4 19.32 -29.84 66.56
C ILE A 4 17.81 -30.16 66.51
N PRO A 5 16.94 -29.19 66.16
CA PRO A 5 15.67 -29.45 65.49
C PRO A 5 15.85 -29.34 63.97
N SER A 6 15.23 -30.26 63.24
CA SER A 6 15.13 -30.26 61.77
C SER A 6 14.36 -29.04 61.28
N LEU A 7 14.99 -28.19 60.47
CA LEU A 7 14.34 -27.17 59.65
C LEU A 7 14.11 -27.73 58.25
N THR A 8 12.87 -28.14 57.95
CA THR A 8 12.39 -28.25 56.57
C THR A 8 12.07 -26.83 56.07
N SER A 9 12.94 -26.33 55.21
CA SER A 9 12.73 -25.13 54.40
C SER A 9 11.75 -25.47 53.26
N GLU A 10 10.48 -25.09 53.40
CA GLU A 10 9.60 -24.94 52.25
C GLU A 10 10.03 -23.69 51.47
N ALA A 11 10.83 -23.88 50.42
CA ALA A 11 11.07 -22.86 49.43
C ALA A 11 9.75 -22.59 48.68
N LYS A 12 9.02 -21.58 49.13
CA LYS A 12 7.84 -21.04 48.45
C LYS A 12 8.29 -20.48 47.09
N THR A 13 8.12 -21.25 46.03
CA THR A 13 8.35 -20.79 44.65
C THR A 13 7.18 -19.89 44.25
N THR A 14 7.19 -18.63 44.70
CA THR A 14 6.43 -17.56 44.05
C THR A 14 7.18 -17.16 42.79
N LEU A 15 7.01 -17.93 41.72
CA LEU A 15 7.32 -17.46 40.37
C LEU A 15 6.19 -16.51 39.95
N ASP A 16 6.34 -15.23 40.29
CA ASP A 16 6.06 -14.05 39.46
C ASP A 16 4.92 -14.10 38.42
N GLN A 17 3.71 -14.49 38.84
CA GLN A 17 2.49 -14.30 38.04
C GLN A 17 2.28 -12.82 37.68
N ASN A 18 2.71 -11.88 38.54
CA ASN A 18 2.63 -10.44 38.30
C ASN A 18 3.61 -9.92 37.22
N THR A 19 4.77 -10.57 37.03
CA THR A 19 5.77 -10.14 36.03
C THR A 19 5.37 -10.60 34.63
N THR A 20 4.74 -11.77 34.53
CA THR A 20 4.22 -12.33 33.27
C THR A 20 3.03 -11.51 32.76
N LEU A 21 2.03 -11.24 33.61
CA LEU A 21 0.85 -10.44 33.25
C LEU A 21 1.19 -8.99 32.84
N LYS A 22 2.21 -8.39 33.47
CA LYS A 22 2.68 -7.04 33.10
C LYS A 22 3.40 -7.02 31.75
N THR A 23 4.18 -8.05 31.45
CA THR A 23 4.87 -8.19 30.16
C THR A 23 3.87 -8.38 29.01
N ASP A 24 2.85 -9.21 29.22
CA ASP A 24 1.77 -9.44 28.24
C ASP A 24 0.97 -8.16 27.98
N SER A 25 0.58 -7.44 29.04
CA SER A 25 -0.13 -6.15 28.91
C SER A 25 0.70 -5.08 28.19
N ASN A 26 2.03 -5.07 28.38
CA ASN A 26 2.90 -4.14 27.69
C ASN A 26 3.02 -4.49 26.20
N MET A 27 3.10 -5.77 25.85
CA MET A 27 3.18 -6.22 24.47
C MET A 27 1.87 -5.95 23.71
N GLU A 28 0.71 -6.14 24.35
CA GLU A 28 -0.60 -5.76 23.79
C GLU A 28 -0.71 -4.25 23.51
N LYS A 29 -0.20 -3.41 24.42
CA LYS A 29 -0.13 -1.95 24.21
C LYS A 29 0.80 -1.58 23.05
N ILE A 30 1.93 -2.28 22.92
CA ILE A 30 2.84 -2.07 21.78
C ILE A 30 2.15 -2.48 20.47
N ASN A 31 1.52 -3.66 20.43
CA ASN A 31 0.83 -4.16 19.25
C ASN A 31 -0.31 -3.24 18.79
N SER A 32 -1.14 -2.78 19.74
CA SER A 32 -2.21 -1.80 19.45
C SER A 32 -1.66 -0.46 18.96
N THR A 33 -0.54 0.01 19.51
CA THR A 33 0.12 1.24 19.05
C THR A 33 0.65 1.08 17.63
N ILE A 34 1.31 -0.03 17.32
CA ILE A 34 1.83 -0.34 15.97
C ILE A 34 0.68 -0.41 14.97
N LEU A 35 -0.42 -1.10 15.31
CA LEU A 35 -1.60 -1.19 14.45
C LEU A 35 -2.21 0.19 14.19
N LYS A 36 -2.36 1.01 15.23
CA LYS A 36 -2.85 2.39 15.09
C LYS A 36 -1.96 3.20 14.14
N THR A 37 -0.64 3.16 14.32
CA THR A 37 0.30 3.84 13.43
C THR A 37 0.22 3.33 11.99
N ALA A 38 0.04 2.01 11.79
CA ALA A 38 -0.13 1.44 10.46
C ALA A 38 -1.41 1.95 9.77
N ILE A 39 -2.54 2.01 10.49
CA ILE A 39 -3.82 2.52 9.97
C ILE A 39 -3.73 4.01 9.63
N GLU A 40 -3.10 4.81 10.48
CA GLU A 40 -2.89 6.24 10.25
C GLU A 40 -2.01 6.49 9.02
N ALA A 41 -1.00 5.65 8.79
CA ALA A 41 -0.11 5.73 7.64
C ALA A 41 -0.74 5.29 6.30
N ILE A 42 -1.94 4.70 6.29
CA ILE A 42 -2.67 4.42 5.04
C ILE A 42 -3.16 5.77 4.48
N PRO A 43 -2.74 6.16 3.27
CA PRO A 43 -3.20 7.40 2.64
C PRO A 43 -4.67 7.28 2.20
N LEU A 44 -5.30 8.39 1.86
CA LEU A 44 -6.56 8.37 1.13
C LEU A 44 -6.31 7.81 -0.29
N LEU A 45 -7.09 6.83 -0.74
CA LEU A 45 -6.94 6.22 -2.08
C LEU A 45 -7.41 7.20 -3.15
N THR A 46 -6.50 7.57 -4.05
CA THR A 46 -6.77 8.41 -5.22
C THR A 46 -6.40 7.66 -6.50
N GLN A 47 -6.59 8.31 -7.67
CA GLN A 47 -6.22 7.74 -8.97
C GLN A 47 -4.73 7.41 -9.12
N ASP A 48 -3.85 8.06 -8.35
CA ASP A 48 -2.41 8.05 -8.59
C ASP A 48 -1.62 7.22 -7.59
N ASN A 49 -2.22 6.88 -6.44
CA ASN A 49 -1.49 6.27 -5.31
C ASN A 49 -1.87 4.82 -5.01
N TYR A 50 -2.67 4.15 -5.86
CA TYR A 50 -3.17 2.80 -5.61
C TYR A 50 -2.09 1.80 -5.18
N THR A 51 -0.90 1.82 -5.82
CA THR A 51 0.22 0.94 -5.43
C THR A 51 0.66 1.17 -3.99
N LEU A 52 0.84 2.43 -3.60
CA LEU A 52 1.24 2.79 -2.25
C LEU A 52 0.14 2.46 -1.25
N TRP A 53 -1.10 2.82 -1.57
CA TRP A 53 -2.27 2.54 -0.75
C TRP A 53 -2.41 1.05 -0.48
N ARG A 54 -2.38 0.23 -1.54
CA ARG A 54 -2.49 -1.23 -1.44
C ARG A 54 -1.40 -1.82 -0.55
N ASN A 55 -0.14 -1.41 -0.74
CA ASN A 55 0.96 -1.88 0.10
C ASN A 55 0.77 -1.52 1.57
N ARG A 56 0.25 -0.32 1.89
CA ARG A 56 -0.03 0.11 3.27
C ARG A 56 -1.18 -0.69 3.90
N VAL A 57 -2.23 -0.96 3.13
CA VAL A 57 -3.35 -1.80 3.60
C VAL A 57 -2.89 -3.25 3.81
N GLU A 58 -2.15 -3.83 2.87
CA GLU A 58 -1.64 -5.19 3.00
C GLU A 58 -0.72 -5.35 4.22
N ASN A 59 0.17 -4.39 4.50
CA ASN A 59 0.98 -4.40 5.70
C ASN A 59 0.14 -4.34 6.99
N MET A 60 -0.93 -3.55 7.00
CA MET A 60 -1.85 -3.49 8.13
C MET A 60 -2.59 -4.83 8.34
N LEU A 61 -3.00 -5.48 7.25
CA LEU A 61 -3.62 -6.81 7.30
C LEU A 61 -2.64 -7.88 7.80
N ASP A 62 -1.37 -7.80 7.43
CA ASP A 62 -0.32 -8.71 7.90
C ASP A 62 -0.12 -8.59 9.42
N LEU A 63 -0.18 -7.37 9.97
CA LEU A 63 -0.12 -7.14 11.42
C LEU A 63 -1.32 -7.75 12.17
N GLN A 64 -2.47 -7.89 11.51
CA GLN A 64 -3.67 -8.49 12.08
C GLN A 64 -3.83 -9.98 11.74
N GLY A 65 -2.99 -10.55 10.88
CA GLY A 65 -3.16 -11.92 10.38
C GLY A 65 -4.36 -12.10 9.43
N LEU A 66 -4.90 -11.01 8.88
CA LEU A 66 -6.14 -11.01 8.09
C LEU A 66 -5.92 -10.98 6.57
N ARG A 67 -4.65 -10.97 6.11
CA ARG A 67 -4.33 -10.87 4.69
C ARG A 67 -4.94 -11.99 3.87
N THR A 68 -4.77 -13.24 4.29
CA THR A 68 -5.33 -14.40 3.56
C THR A 68 -6.85 -14.41 3.61
N ALA A 69 -7.43 -14.11 4.77
CA ALA A 69 -8.88 -14.04 4.98
C ALA A 69 -9.56 -13.00 4.06
N LEU A 70 -8.94 -11.84 3.85
CA LEU A 70 -9.49 -10.83 2.95
C LEU A 70 -9.22 -11.13 1.46
N THR A 71 -8.00 -11.59 1.12
CA THR A 71 -7.52 -11.59 -0.27
C THR A 71 -7.70 -12.91 -1.04
N MET A 72 -7.81 -14.05 -0.35
CA MET A 72 -8.00 -15.33 -1.03
C MET A 72 -9.44 -15.49 -1.51
N GLU A 73 -9.63 -16.23 -2.61
CA GLU A 73 -10.95 -16.50 -3.20
C GLU A 73 -11.91 -17.17 -2.21
N ASN A 74 -11.38 -18.06 -1.36
CA ASN A 74 -12.09 -18.77 -0.30
C ASN A 74 -11.78 -18.26 1.11
N GLY A 75 -11.19 -17.07 1.24
CA GLY A 75 -10.94 -16.45 2.53
C GLY A 75 -12.25 -16.14 3.27
N THR A 76 -12.25 -16.32 4.59
CA THR A 76 -13.42 -16.09 5.46
C THR A 76 -13.09 -15.09 6.55
N LEU A 77 -13.96 -14.10 6.72
CA LEU A 77 -13.92 -13.15 7.84
C LEU A 77 -15.05 -13.48 8.81
N THR A 78 -14.79 -13.31 10.10
CA THR A 78 -15.84 -13.21 11.11
C THR A 78 -16.63 -11.91 10.91
N ALA A 79 -17.82 -11.82 11.50
CA ALA A 79 -18.63 -10.60 11.42
C ALA A 79 -17.93 -9.37 12.00
N SER A 80 -17.12 -9.53 13.06
CA SER A 80 -16.36 -8.42 13.65
C SER A 80 -15.22 -7.97 12.73
N GLU A 81 -14.47 -8.91 12.16
CA GLU A 81 -13.39 -8.60 11.22
C GLU A 81 -13.93 -7.92 9.96
N ASP A 82 -15.07 -8.38 9.42
CA ASP A 82 -15.71 -7.74 8.27
C ASP A 82 -16.07 -6.27 8.57
N ILE A 83 -16.72 -6.00 9.71
CA ILE A 83 -17.08 -4.64 10.11
C ILE A 83 -15.82 -3.77 10.28
N GLN A 84 -14.79 -4.27 10.95
CA GLN A 84 -13.54 -3.54 11.20
C GLN A 84 -12.82 -3.22 9.89
N LEU A 85 -12.60 -4.22 9.04
CA LEU A 85 -11.90 -4.03 7.76
C LEU A 85 -12.69 -3.13 6.82
N ARG A 86 -14.01 -3.31 6.73
CA ARG A 86 -14.87 -2.40 5.96
C ARG A 86 -14.69 -0.97 6.44
N THR A 87 -14.79 -0.72 7.74
CA THR A 87 -14.68 0.63 8.31
C THR A 87 -13.33 1.27 7.98
N ILE A 88 -12.24 0.52 8.11
CA ILE A 88 -10.90 1.01 7.79
C ILE A 88 -10.79 1.31 6.29
N ILE A 89 -11.15 0.35 5.42
CA ILE A 89 -11.01 0.48 3.96
C ILE A 89 -11.83 1.66 3.46
N THR A 90 -13.11 1.77 3.82
CA THR A 90 -13.99 2.84 3.35
C THR A 90 -13.56 4.23 3.85
N SER A 91 -13.04 4.33 5.07
CA SER A 91 -12.48 5.59 5.60
C SER A 91 -11.25 6.10 4.84
N LYS A 92 -10.61 5.23 4.06
CA LYS A 92 -9.42 5.52 3.26
C LYS A 92 -9.72 5.59 1.77
N LEU A 93 -10.97 5.83 1.37
CA LEU A 93 -11.36 6.10 -0.01
C LEU A 93 -11.62 7.58 -0.23
N ASP A 94 -11.01 8.14 -1.26
CA ASP A 94 -11.40 9.46 -1.74
C ASP A 94 -12.85 9.45 -2.24
N SER A 95 -13.58 10.54 -2.04
CA SER A 95 -14.99 10.65 -2.41
C SER A 95 -15.21 10.48 -3.91
N THR A 96 -14.22 10.81 -4.74
CA THR A 96 -14.28 10.61 -6.19
C THR A 96 -14.12 9.14 -6.59
N ILE A 97 -13.52 8.31 -5.74
CA ILE A 97 -13.33 6.87 -5.97
C ILE A 97 -14.55 6.08 -5.47
N HIS A 98 -15.11 6.47 -4.33
CA HIS A 98 -16.21 5.76 -3.66
C HIS A 98 -17.32 5.25 -4.60
N PRO A 99 -17.97 6.07 -5.44
CA PRO A 99 -19.09 5.60 -6.29
C PRO A 99 -18.68 4.60 -7.36
N ASN A 100 -17.38 4.48 -7.67
CA ASN A 100 -16.88 3.55 -8.68
C ASN A 100 -16.58 2.15 -8.12
N VAL A 101 -16.45 2.04 -6.79
CA VAL A 101 -16.02 0.79 -6.13
C VAL A 101 -17.00 0.29 -5.07
N ILE A 102 -17.89 1.15 -4.56
CA ILE A 102 -18.91 0.77 -3.57
C ILE A 102 -20.32 0.98 -4.14
N ASN A 103 -21.18 -0.02 -3.95
CA ASN A 103 -22.58 -0.01 -4.35
C ASN A 103 -23.45 -0.77 -3.33
N HIS A 104 -24.76 -0.81 -3.56
CA HIS A 104 -25.72 -1.48 -2.68
C HIS A 104 -25.49 -3.00 -2.50
N ASP A 105 -24.79 -3.65 -3.43
CA ASP A 105 -24.51 -5.09 -3.36
C ASP A 105 -23.31 -5.39 -2.45
N ASN A 106 -22.28 -4.53 -2.48
CA ASN A 106 -21.01 -4.79 -1.80
C ASN A 106 -20.78 -3.96 -0.53
N GLU A 107 -21.57 -2.89 -0.28
CA GLU A 107 -21.32 -1.91 0.79
C GLU A 107 -21.25 -2.52 2.21
N LYS A 108 -21.71 -3.76 2.40
CA LYS A 108 -21.66 -4.48 3.69
C LYS A 108 -20.68 -5.65 3.71
N GLN A 109 -19.80 -5.78 2.73
CA GLN A 109 -18.91 -6.93 2.58
C GLN A 109 -17.49 -6.47 2.29
N ALA A 110 -16.59 -6.55 3.28
CA ALA A 110 -15.21 -6.07 3.16
C ALA A 110 -14.44 -6.74 2.02
N ARG A 111 -14.65 -8.05 1.82
CA ARG A 111 -14.04 -8.82 0.73
C ARG A 111 -14.49 -8.32 -0.65
N GLU A 112 -15.78 -8.05 -0.82
CA GLU A 112 -16.32 -7.57 -2.10
C GLU A 112 -15.90 -6.12 -2.38
N ILE A 113 -15.81 -5.27 -1.36
CA ILE A 113 -15.25 -3.91 -1.50
C ILE A 113 -13.78 -3.99 -1.93
N TRP A 114 -12.98 -4.82 -1.25
CA TRP A 114 -11.58 -5.03 -1.60
C TRP A 114 -11.42 -5.50 -3.05
N LYS A 115 -12.18 -6.53 -3.46
CA LYS A 115 -12.18 -7.03 -4.83
C LYS A 115 -12.57 -5.97 -5.84
N SER A 116 -13.62 -5.20 -5.57
CA SER A 116 -14.08 -4.10 -6.42
C SER A 116 -13.01 -3.02 -6.60
N ILE A 117 -12.27 -2.67 -5.54
CA ILE A 117 -11.13 -1.75 -5.62
C ILE A 117 -10.02 -2.34 -6.51
N LEU A 118 -9.66 -3.61 -6.31
CA LEU A 118 -8.65 -4.27 -7.15
C LEU A 118 -9.09 -4.30 -8.62
N ASP A 119 -10.34 -4.65 -8.89
CA ASP A 119 -10.90 -4.70 -10.23
C ASP A 119 -10.96 -3.32 -10.87
N TYR A 120 -11.23 -2.25 -10.12
CA TYR A 120 -11.23 -0.90 -10.67
C TYR A 120 -9.81 -0.43 -11.04
N PHE A 121 -8.85 -0.59 -10.13
CA PHE A 121 -7.50 -0.04 -10.30
C PHE A 121 -6.52 -0.93 -11.05
N ALA A 122 -6.61 -2.25 -10.87
CA ALA A 122 -5.74 -3.24 -11.51
C ALA A 122 -6.39 -3.92 -12.73
N SER A 123 -7.58 -3.46 -13.16
CA SER A 123 -8.22 -3.99 -14.36
C SER A 123 -7.34 -3.82 -15.59
N THR A 124 -7.11 -4.94 -16.26
CA THR A 124 -6.48 -5.03 -17.59
C THR A 124 -7.47 -4.75 -18.72
N LYS A 125 -8.69 -4.27 -18.41
CA LYS A 125 -9.69 -3.94 -19.44
C LYS A 125 -9.13 -2.85 -20.37
N PRO A 126 -9.45 -2.91 -21.68
CA PRO A 126 -8.94 -1.96 -22.66
C PRO A 126 -9.12 -0.48 -22.28
N ALA A 127 -10.26 -0.11 -21.66
CA ALA A 127 -10.54 1.26 -21.25
C ALA A 127 -9.59 1.76 -20.15
N ASN A 128 -9.32 0.96 -19.11
CA ASN A 128 -8.40 1.36 -18.04
C ASN A 128 -6.95 1.41 -18.57
N ARG A 129 -6.58 0.44 -19.41
CA ARG A 129 -5.31 0.41 -20.14
C ARG A 129 -5.09 1.67 -20.98
N ALA A 130 -6.09 2.07 -21.77
CA ALA A 130 -6.05 3.29 -22.56
C ALA A 130 -5.97 4.55 -21.69
N ARG A 131 -6.75 4.62 -20.61
CA ARG A 131 -6.75 5.75 -19.67
C ARG A 131 -5.36 5.99 -19.08
N VAL A 132 -4.72 4.96 -18.51
CA VAL A 132 -3.39 5.08 -17.90
C VAL A 132 -2.31 5.32 -18.97
N PHE A 133 -2.44 4.75 -20.16
CA PHE A 133 -1.52 5.06 -21.26
C PHE A 133 -1.62 6.51 -21.71
N ASN A 134 -2.84 7.05 -21.79
CA ASN A 134 -3.06 8.46 -22.12
C ASN A 134 -2.52 9.39 -21.03
N GLU A 135 -2.56 9.01 -19.74
CA GLU A 135 -1.88 9.78 -18.68
C GLU A 135 -0.37 9.96 -19.00
N LEU A 136 0.29 8.92 -19.53
CA LEU A 136 1.68 9.03 -19.99
C LEU A 136 1.80 9.99 -21.18
N LEU A 137 0.90 9.89 -22.17
CA LEU A 137 0.92 10.72 -23.36
C LEU A 137 0.60 12.19 -23.09
N ASP A 138 -0.24 12.48 -22.10
CA ASP A 138 -0.69 13.82 -21.73
C ASP A 138 0.25 14.49 -20.71
N LEU A 139 1.16 13.72 -20.08
CA LEU A 139 2.11 14.27 -19.12
C LEU A 139 2.96 15.39 -19.74
N ILE A 140 2.93 16.58 -19.14
CA ILE A 140 3.63 17.78 -19.61
C ILE A 140 4.97 17.92 -18.89
N PHE A 141 6.04 18.16 -19.66
CA PHE A 141 7.35 18.45 -19.07
C PHE A 141 7.35 19.84 -18.42
N ASN A 142 7.81 19.91 -17.18
CA ASN A 142 8.01 21.16 -16.46
C ASN A 142 9.52 21.39 -16.23
N VAL A 143 10.08 22.40 -16.91
CA VAL A 143 11.49 22.76 -16.77
C VAL A 143 11.86 23.20 -15.35
N ASN A 144 10.89 23.72 -14.59
CA ASN A 144 11.08 24.17 -13.22
C ASN A 144 10.93 23.02 -12.20
N ASP A 145 10.45 21.83 -12.63
CA ASP A 145 10.24 20.66 -11.77
C ASP A 145 10.55 19.35 -12.51
N VAL A 146 11.83 19.19 -12.86
CA VAL A 146 12.33 17.98 -13.53
C VAL A 146 12.12 16.75 -12.65
N GLN A 147 12.34 16.87 -11.33
CA GLN A 147 12.22 15.75 -10.41
C GLN A 147 10.77 15.29 -10.24
N GLY A 148 9.81 16.22 -10.18
CA GLY A 148 8.38 15.90 -10.17
C GLY A 148 7.95 15.21 -11.46
N PHE A 149 8.43 15.68 -12.62
CA PHE A 149 8.19 15.01 -13.90
C PHE A 149 8.75 13.58 -13.93
N ILE A 150 10.01 13.37 -13.52
CA ILE A 150 10.64 12.05 -13.41
C ILE A 150 9.83 11.13 -12.49
N THR A 151 9.34 11.65 -11.37
CA THR A 151 8.52 10.91 -10.41
C THR A 151 7.18 10.52 -11.03
N ALA A 152 6.51 11.43 -11.73
CA ALA A 152 5.26 11.15 -12.42
C ALA A 152 5.42 10.06 -13.50
N VAL A 153 6.49 10.13 -14.31
CA VAL A 153 6.82 9.09 -15.30
C VAL A 153 6.98 7.72 -14.63
N LYS A 154 7.75 7.63 -13.54
CA LYS A 154 7.95 6.36 -12.81
C LYS A 154 6.63 5.83 -12.23
N THR A 155 5.80 6.69 -11.68
CA THR A 155 4.48 6.34 -11.14
C THR A 155 3.56 5.78 -12.23
N ILE A 156 3.47 6.46 -13.37
CA ILE A 156 2.65 6.02 -14.50
C ILE A 156 3.19 4.71 -15.08
N ASN A 157 4.50 4.57 -15.27
CA ASN A 157 5.10 3.33 -15.78
C ASN A 157 4.86 2.13 -14.84
N SER A 158 4.91 2.34 -13.53
CA SER A 158 4.55 1.29 -12.56
C SER A 158 3.09 0.86 -12.69
N ARG A 159 2.17 1.82 -12.93
CA ARG A 159 0.75 1.52 -13.15
C ARG A 159 0.51 0.78 -14.47
N LEU A 160 1.20 1.18 -15.54
CA LEU A 160 1.16 0.49 -16.84
C LEU A 160 1.55 -0.98 -16.70
N PHE A 161 2.67 -1.26 -16.03
CA PHE A 161 3.12 -2.64 -15.77
C PHE A 161 2.05 -3.46 -15.04
N LYS A 162 1.44 -2.88 -13.99
CA LYS A 162 0.39 -3.55 -13.20
C LYS A 162 -0.87 -3.91 -13.99
N ILE A 163 -1.19 -3.16 -15.04
CA ILE A 163 -2.35 -3.41 -15.91
C ILE A 163 -1.98 -4.17 -17.20
N GLY A 164 -0.79 -4.78 -17.23
CA GLY A 164 -0.32 -5.64 -18.32
C GLY A 164 0.18 -4.86 -19.55
N ILE A 165 0.61 -3.62 -19.37
CA ILE A 165 1.36 -2.85 -20.37
C ILE A 165 2.81 -2.76 -19.88
N ASP A 166 3.65 -3.68 -20.36
CA ASP A 166 5.09 -3.61 -20.12
C ASP A 166 5.75 -2.88 -21.29
N LEU A 167 6.22 -1.65 -21.06
CA LEU A 167 6.90 -0.85 -22.07
C LEU A 167 8.42 -1.06 -21.95
N PRO A 168 9.08 -1.51 -23.03
CA PRO A 168 10.53 -1.44 -23.15
C PRO A 168 11.07 -0.03 -22.84
N LYS A 169 12.24 0.03 -22.21
CA LYS A 169 12.84 1.28 -21.74
C LYS A 169 13.04 2.30 -22.87
N ASP A 170 13.46 1.83 -24.04
CA ASP A 170 13.65 2.63 -25.24
C ASP A 170 12.32 3.24 -25.74
N LEU A 171 11.21 2.49 -25.73
CA LEU A 171 9.90 3.04 -26.08
C LEU A 171 9.44 4.11 -25.11
N VAL A 172 9.65 3.93 -23.81
CA VAL A 172 9.40 4.98 -22.81
C VAL A 172 10.26 6.21 -23.16
N ALA A 173 11.54 6.02 -23.44
CA ALA A 173 12.44 7.12 -23.80
C ALA A 173 11.96 7.87 -25.05
N TYR A 174 11.53 7.17 -26.11
CA TYR A 174 11.02 7.78 -27.33
C TYR A 174 9.77 8.62 -27.08
N ILE A 175 8.87 8.17 -26.19
CA ILE A 175 7.69 8.94 -25.78
C ILE A 175 8.12 10.20 -25.02
N LEU A 176 9.07 10.09 -24.09
CA LEU A 176 9.54 11.22 -23.29
C LEU A 176 10.29 12.26 -24.12
N LEU A 177 11.07 11.85 -25.12
CA LEU A 177 11.79 12.77 -26.02
C LEU A 177 10.84 13.74 -26.73
N LYS A 178 9.64 13.29 -27.12
CA LYS A 178 8.62 14.14 -27.74
C LYS A 178 8.05 15.21 -26.81
N LYS A 179 8.26 15.07 -25.49
CA LYS A 179 7.75 15.99 -24.47
C LYS A 179 8.76 17.06 -24.07
N LEU A 180 10.04 16.89 -24.43
CA LEU A 180 11.08 17.85 -24.08
C LEU A 180 11.01 19.08 -25.01
N PRO A 181 11.11 20.31 -24.46
CA PRO A 181 11.14 21.51 -25.28
C PRO A 181 12.36 21.49 -26.22
N MET A 182 12.20 22.07 -27.41
CA MET A 182 13.26 22.09 -28.45
C MET A 182 14.59 22.67 -27.96
N ALA A 183 14.55 23.55 -26.95
CA ALA A 183 15.75 24.11 -26.31
C ALA A 183 16.63 23.04 -25.65
N LEU A 184 16.09 21.88 -25.31
CA LEU A 184 16.78 20.75 -24.70
C LEU A 184 17.23 19.69 -25.71
N THR A 185 16.83 19.85 -26.97
CA THR A 185 17.10 18.95 -28.09
C THR A 185 17.74 19.73 -29.25
N SER A 186 18.73 20.58 -28.99
CA SER A 186 19.52 21.18 -30.07
C SER A 186 20.67 20.25 -30.50
N GLY A 187 20.64 19.80 -31.76
CA GLY A 187 21.72 19.01 -32.37
C GLY A 187 21.82 17.54 -31.93
N GLY A 188 20.74 16.96 -31.38
CA GLY A 188 20.72 15.55 -30.98
C GLY A 188 21.44 15.22 -29.66
N GLN A 189 21.88 16.23 -28.90
CA GLN A 189 22.46 16.05 -27.56
C GLN A 189 21.55 16.61 -26.48
N ILE A 190 21.27 15.78 -25.48
CA ILE A 190 20.46 16.14 -24.31
C ILE A 190 21.31 16.90 -23.33
N ARG A 191 20.94 18.17 -23.10
CA ARG A 191 21.69 19.11 -22.24
C ARG A 191 21.59 18.84 -20.74
N TYR A 192 20.81 17.86 -20.32
CA TYR A 192 20.59 17.51 -18.92
C TYR A 192 21.04 16.07 -18.61
N PRO A 193 22.11 15.87 -17.83
CA PRO A 193 22.63 14.54 -17.51
C PRO A 193 21.64 13.65 -16.75
N GLU A 194 20.69 14.23 -15.99
CA GLU A 194 19.62 13.52 -15.29
C GLU A 194 18.66 12.76 -16.22
N PHE A 195 18.55 13.17 -17.49
CA PHE A 195 17.77 12.44 -18.49
C PHE A 195 18.51 11.25 -19.10
N ARG A 196 19.83 11.11 -18.88
CA ARG A 196 20.60 9.96 -19.37
C ARG A 196 20.14 8.64 -18.74
N ILE A 197 19.54 8.69 -17.55
CA ILE A 197 19.00 7.52 -16.84
C ILE A 197 17.81 6.90 -17.60
N PHE A 198 17.16 7.65 -18.48
CA PHE A 198 16.04 7.17 -19.30
C PHE A 198 16.45 6.73 -20.71
N LEU A 199 17.69 6.98 -21.14
CA LEU A 199 18.16 6.75 -22.52
C LEU A 199 19.33 5.77 -22.63
N LEU A 200 19.75 5.18 -21.51
CA LEU A 200 20.71 4.08 -21.40
C LEU A 200 20.04 2.91 -20.67
#